data_AF-A0A8J2PFK3-F1
#
_entry.id   AF-A0A8J2PFK3-F1
#
_cell.length_a   1.000
_cell.length_b   1.000
_cell.length_c   1.000
_cell.angle_alpha   90.00
_cell.angle_beta   90.00
_cell.angle_gamma   90.00
#
_symmetry.space_group_name_H-M   'P 1'
#
loop_
_entity.id
_entity.type
_entity.pdbx_description
1 polymer ?
#
loop_
_entity_poly.entity_id
_entity_poly.type
_entity_poly.pdbx_seq_one_letter_code
_entity_poly.pdbx_strand_id
1 'polypeptide(L)'
;MGWGARVTRNALVEFPEFKVAAFIHPSFWKIEDAFQMIQKPLLLVVSQDEDDMIPYYNVLKDRLGEDNCAHHRFDDIHHGFAGARGDLNQELNRRRVDQTLDLVRILNKNMTLHKNIYSNSKFLMAYADKLYD
;
A
#
# COMPACT_ATOMS: atom_id res chain seq x y z
N MET A 1 -0.53 1.49 10.72
CA MET A 1 -1.69 1.49 11.63
C MET A 1 -1.78 2.84 12.31
N GLY A 2 -2.89 3.57 12.14
CA GLY A 2 -3.12 4.86 12.83
C GLY A 2 -1.94 5.82 12.68
N TRP A 3 -1.42 6.34 13.79
CA TRP A 3 -0.22 7.17 13.82
C TRP A 3 1.02 6.53 13.18
N GLY A 4 1.18 5.21 13.30
CA GLY A 4 2.27 4.48 12.66
C GLY A 4 2.22 4.56 11.12
N ALA A 5 1.05 4.80 10.52
CA ALA A 5 0.97 5.04 9.08
C ALA A 5 1.69 6.34 8.68
N ARG A 6 1.58 7.41 9.48
CA ARG A 6 2.26 8.68 9.24
C ARG A 6 3.78 8.56 9.37
N VAL A 7 4.25 7.82 10.38
CA VAL A 7 5.67 7.52 10.55
C VAL A 7 6.20 6.71 9.35
N THR A 8 5.45 5.68 8.94
CA THR A 8 5.81 4.85 7.78
C THR A 8 5.87 5.66 6.50
N ARG A 9 4.94 6.59 6.29
CA ARG A 9 4.94 7.50 5.15
C ARG A 9 6.23 8.32 5.07
N ASN A 10 6.63 8.95 6.18
CA ASN A 10 7.88 9.70 6.23
C ASN A 10 9.08 8.78 5.97
N ALA A 11 9.08 7.57 6.54
CA ALA A 11 10.13 6.60 6.33
C ALA A 11 10.26 6.17 4.85
N LEU A 12 9.15 6.04 4.11
CA LEU A 12 9.19 5.74 2.66
C LEU A 12 9.82 6.86 1.83
N VAL A 13 9.75 8.11 2.30
CA VAL A 13 10.35 9.26 1.64
C VAL A 13 11.84 9.35 1.97
N GLU A 14 12.20 9.11 3.24
CA GLU A 14 13.57 9.29 3.73
C GLU A 14 14.49 8.11 3.43
N PHE A 15 13.98 6.87 3.53
CA PHE A 15 14.80 5.66 3.49
C PHE A 15 14.55 4.84 2.21
N PRO A 16 15.50 4.80 1.27
CA PRO A 16 15.34 4.10 -0.01
C PRO A 16 15.26 2.57 0.12
N GLU A 17 15.64 2.01 1.26
CA GLU A 17 15.60 0.57 1.57
C GLU A 17 14.16 0.05 1.62
N PHE A 18 13.21 0.86 2.09
CA PHE A 18 11.81 0.49 2.07
C PHE A 18 11.26 0.48 0.65
N LYS A 19 10.65 -0.64 0.26
CA LYS A 19 10.20 -0.88 -1.12
C LYS A 19 8.69 -0.77 -1.29
N VAL A 20 7.93 -0.92 -0.22
CA VAL A 20 6.46 -0.98 -0.23
C VAL A 20 5.93 -0.68 1.17
N ALA A 21 4.70 -0.17 1.28
CA ALA A 21 4.02 -0.03 2.56
C ALA A 21 2.52 -0.35 2.48
N ALA A 22 1.95 -0.70 3.63
CA ALA A 22 0.51 -0.73 3.81
C ALA A 22 0.12 0.22 4.94
N PHE A 23 -0.78 1.14 4.64
CA PHE A 23 -1.37 2.06 5.59
C PHE A 23 -2.74 1.53 5.99
N ILE A 24 -2.81 0.98 7.21
CA ILE A 24 -4.03 0.41 7.77
C ILE A 24 -4.63 1.44 8.73
N HIS A 25 -5.91 1.75 8.55
CA HIS A 25 -6.69 2.79 9.25
C HIS A 25 -5.89 4.10 9.47
N PRO A 26 -5.37 4.74 8.41
CA PRO A 26 -4.65 6.00 8.56
C PRO A 26 -5.61 7.11 9.03
N SER A 27 -5.26 7.81 10.11
CA SER A 27 -6.09 8.88 10.67
C SER A 27 -5.45 10.26 10.49
N PHE A 28 -6.29 11.29 10.38
CA PHE A 28 -5.89 12.70 10.32
C PHE A 28 -5.01 13.05 9.12
N TRP A 29 -5.26 12.41 7.98
CA TRP A 29 -4.54 12.70 6.74
C TRP A 29 -5.29 13.76 5.96
N LYS A 30 -4.53 14.66 5.34
CA LYS A 30 -5.08 15.63 4.41
C LYS A 30 -4.68 15.26 2.99
N ILE A 31 -5.42 15.74 2.00
CA ILE A 31 -5.10 15.48 0.60
C ILE A 31 -3.68 15.99 0.23
N GLU A 32 -3.21 17.05 0.88
CA GLU A 32 -1.86 17.61 0.68
C GLU A 32 -0.76 16.60 1.04
N ASP A 33 -1.03 15.70 2.00
CA ASP A 33 -0.09 14.64 2.37
C ASP A 33 0.12 13.63 1.23
N ALA A 34 -0.80 13.53 0.26
CA ALA A 34 -0.67 12.64 -0.90
C ALA A 34 0.37 13.15 -1.90
N PHE A 35 0.73 14.44 -1.85
CA PHE A 35 1.71 15.05 -2.75
C PHE A 35 3.15 14.94 -2.26
N GLN A 36 3.38 14.36 -1.08
CA GLN A 36 4.72 14.07 -0.59
C GLN A 36 5.45 13.10 -1.53
N MET A 37 6.78 13.10 -1.53
CA MET A 37 7.63 12.35 -2.48
C MET A 37 7.62 10.82 -2.27
N ILE A 38 6.47 10.24 -1.93
CA ILE A 38 6.26 8.80 -1.94
C ILE A 38 6.36 8.34 -3.39
N GLN A 39 7.36 7.50 -3.67
CA GLN A 39 7.60 6.87 -4.98
C GLN A 39 7.57 5.33 -4.87
N LYS A 40 6.95 4.82 -3.79
CA LYS A 40 6.93 3.40 -3.46
C LYS A 40 5.49 2.89 -3.54
N PRO A 41 5.29 1.64 -4.00
CA PRO A 41 3.97 1.04 -4.04
C PRO A 41 3.33 0.99 -2.66
N LEU A 42 2.02 1.18 -2.62
CA LEU A 42 1.29 1.30 -1.37
C LEU A 42 -0.13 0.72 -1.42
N LEU A 43 -0.57 0.25 -0.27
CA LEU A 43 -1.95 -0.14 -0.02
C LEU A 43 -2.55 0.76 1.07
N LEU A 44 -3.73 1.33 0.79
CA LEU A 44 -4.57 2.03 1.76
C LEU A 44 -5.70 1.08 2.19
N VAL A 45 -5.74 0.71 3.47
CA VAL A 45 -6.87 -0.01 4.07
C VAL A 45 -7.53 0.92 5.07
N VAL A 46 -8.78 1.25 4.85
CA VAL A 46 -9.54 2.28 5.56
C VAL A 46 -10.72 1.62 6.26
N SER A 47 -11.02 2.05 7.48
CA SER A 47 -12.17 1.62 8.27
C SER A 47 -13.36 2.58 8.08
N GLN A 48 -14.46 2.33 8.78
CA GLN A 48 -15.66 3.16 8.64
C GLN A 48 -15.52 4.54 9.28
N ASP A 49 -14.58 4.68 10.23
CA ASP A 49 -14.42 5.86 11.08
C ASP A 49 -13.50 6.93 10.46
N GLU A 50 -12.83 6.61 9.35
CA GLU A 50 -12.04 7.57 8.59
C GLU A 50 -12.91 8.33 7.58
N ASP A 51 -12.49 9.57 7.30
CA ASP A 51 -13.00 10.38 6.19
C ASP A 51 -12.86 9.67 4.84
N ASP A 52 -13.56 10.17 3.82
CA ASP A 52 -13.41 9.66 2.46
C ASP A 52 -11.97 9.84 1.95
N MET A 53 -11.27 8.72 1.79
CA MET A 53 -9.89 8.66 1.33
C MET A 53 -9.77 8.46 -0.18
N ILE A 54 -10.88 8.40 -0.94
CA ILE A 54 -10.84 8.27 -2.41
C ILE A 54 -10.08 9.44 -3.07
N PRO A 55 -10.27 10.71 -2.69
CA PRO A 55 -9.47 11.81 -3.26
C PRO A 55 -7.97 11.64 -3.01
N TYR A 56 -7.59 11.24 -1.80
CA TYR A 56 -6.20 10.97 -1.42
C TYR A 56 -5.61 9.81 -2.25
N TYR A 57 -6.37 8.72 -2.38
CA TYR A 57 -5.99 7.57 -3.19
C TYR A 57 -5.79 7.93 -4.67
N ASN A 58 -6.69 8.71 -5.27
CA ASN A 58 -6.58 9.09 -6.68
C ASN A 58 -5.30 9.87 -6.96
N VAL A 59 -4.91 10.82 -6.10
CA VAL A 59 -3.64 11.53 -6.23
C VAL A 59 -2.45 10.57 -6.22
N LEU A 60 -2.45 9.56 -5.35
CA LEU A 60 -1.37 8.57 -5.30
C LEU A 60 -1.39 7.64 -6.51
N LYS A 61 -2.57 7.18 -6.93
CA LYS A 61 -2.74 6.31 -8.10
C LYS A 61 -2.25 7.00 -9.37
N ASP A 62 -2.60 8.26 -9.58
CA ASP A 62 -2.18 9.03 -10.77
C ASP A 62 -0.65 9.20 -10.81
N ARG A 63 0.00 9.31 -9.64
CA ARG A 63 1.45 9.49 -9.53
C ARG A 63 2.24 8.18 -9.61
N LEU A 64 1.73 7.10 -9.02
CA LEU A 64 2.45 5.83 -8.89
C LEU A 64 2.07 4.82 -9.98
N GLY A 65 0.94 5.02 -10.65
CA GLY A 65 0.31 4.04 -11.54
C GLY A 65 -0.63 3.10 -10.79
N GLU A 66 -1.61 2.58 -11.52
CA GLU A 66 -2.67 1.69 -11.02
C GLU A 66 -2.11 0.39 -10.39
N ASP A 67 -1.06 -0.18 -10.98
CA ASP A 67 -0.44 -1.40 -10.49
C ASP A 67 0.32 -1.23 -9.14
N ASN A 68 0.62 0.02 -8.77
CA ASN A 68 1.44 0.36 -7.60
C ASN A 68 0.64 0.97 -6.46
N CYS A 69 -0.66 1.19 -6.63
CA CYS A 69 -1.49 1.83 -5.61
C CYS A 69 -2.82 1.09 -5.49
N ALA A 70 -3.17 0.66 -4.28
CA ALA A 70 -4.44 0.01 -4.00
C ALA A 70 -5.16 0.69 -2.83
N HIS A 71 -6.49 0.67 -2.87
CA HIS A 71 -7.35 1.17 -1.80
C HIS A 71 -8.46 0.18 -1.49
N HIS A 72 -8.74 0.00 -0.20
CA HIS A 72 -9.86 -0.80 0.29
C HIS A 72 -10.50 -0.14 1.51
N ARG A 73 -11.83 0.04 1.49
CA ARG A 73 -12.59 0.52 2.64
C ARG A 73 -13.43 -0.62 3.23
N PHE A 74 -13.39 -0.76 4.55
CA PHE A 74 -14.32 -1.56 5.33
C PHE A 74 -15.36 -0.64 5.97
N ASP A 75 -16.62 -0.84 5.62
CA ASP A 75 -17.74 -0.01 6.12
C ASP A 75 -18.35 -0.53 7.42
N ASP A 76 -17.81 -1.61 8.00
CA ASP A 76 -18.37 -2.31 9.15
C ASP A 76 -17.40 -2.48 10.33
N ILE A 77 -16.26 -1.79 10.30
CA ILE A 77 -15.21 -1.94 11.31
C ILE A 77 -14.70 -0.60 11.80
N HIS A 78 -14.40 -0.53 13.10
CA HIS A 78 -13.89 0.68 13.74
C HIS A 78 -12.39 0.89 13.55
N HIS A 79 -11.96 2.14 13.74
CA HIS A 79 -10.55 2.51 13.76
C HIS A 79 -9.77 1.66 14.77
N GLY A 80 -8.62 1.12 14.33
CA GLY A 80 -7.72 0.37 15.19
C GLY A 80 -8.04 -1.12 15.32
N PHE A 81 -8.96 -1.65 14.52
CA PHE A 81 -9.36 -3.06 14.50
C PHE A 81 -8.21 -4.05 14.30
N ALA A 82 -7.17 -3.64 13.57
CA ALA A 82 -5.97 -4.45 13.32
C ALA A 82 -4.79 -4.12 14.25
N GLY A 83 -5.00 -3.25 15.25
CA GLY A 83 -3.97 -2.78 16.16
C GLY A 83 -4.48 -2.67 17.60
N ALA A 84 -4.20 -1.54 18.24
CA ALA A 84 -4.40 -1.37 19.69
C ALA A 84 -5.85 -1.52 20.18
N ARG A 85 -6.85 -1.40 19.31
CA ARG A 85 -8.29 -1.52 19.66
C ARG A 85 -8.94 -2.81 19.14
N GLY A 86 -8.17 -3.67 18.47
CA GLY A 86 -8.69 -4.93 17.95
C GLY A 86 -8.86 -5.96 19.06
N ASP A 87 -10.08 -6.42 19.28
CA ASP A 87 -10.35 -7.64 20.07
C ASP A 87 -10.53 -8.82 19.12
N LEU A 88 -9.51 -9.69 19.04
CA LEU A 88 -9.52 -10.85 18.15
C LEU A 88 -10.43 -11.99 18.63
N ASN A 89 -11.04 -11.88 19.82
CA ASN A 89 -12.13 -12.77 20.23
C ASN A 89 -13.45 -12.42 19.54
N GLN A 90 -13.60 -11.19 19.06
CA GLN A 90 -14.73 -10.81 18.22
C GLN A 90 -14.50 -11.31 16.79
N GLU A 91 -15.47 -12.09 16.29
CA GLU A 91 -15.40 -12.70 14.95
C GLU A 91 -15.17 -11.66 13.86
N LEU A 92 -15.88 -10.54 13.94
CA LEU A 92 -15.79 -9.47 12.96
C LEU A 92 -14.38 -8.87 12.87
N ASN A 93 -13.76 -8.55 14.01
CA ASN A 93 -12.39 -8.04 14.06
C ASN A 93 -11.41 -9.04 13.45
N ARG A 94 -11.50 -10.32 13.86
CA ARG A 94 -10.64 -11.38 13.33
C ARG A 94 -10.76 -11.49 11.81
N ARG A 95 -11.99 -11.53 11.30
CA ARG A 95 -12.27 -11.61 9.86
C ARG A 95 -11.68 -10.42 9.10
N ARG A 96 -11.84 -9.19 9.60
CA ARG A 96 -11.29 -7.99 8.93
C ARG A 96 -9.76 -7.91 9.02
N VAL A 97 -9.17 -8.41 10.11
CA VAL A 97 -7.70 -8.57 10.22
C VAL A 97 -7.19 -9.57 9.19
N ASP A 98 -7.80 -10.74 9.06
CA ASP A 98 -7.39 -11.76 8.09
C ASP A 98 -7.50 -11.22 6.65
N GLN A 99 -8.60 -10.54 6.31
CA GLN A 99 -8.75 -9.89 5.00
C GLN A 99 -7.70 -8.80 4.76
N THR A 100 -7.35 -8.02 5.79
CA THR A 100 -6.27 -7.02 5.69
C THR A 100 -4.92 -7.68 5.39
N LEU A 101 -4.63 -8.82 6.04
CA LEU A 101 -3.41 -9.58 5.78
C LEU A 101 -3.38 -10.13 4.35
N ASP A 102 -4.51 -10.59 3.82
CA ASP A 102 -4.60 -11.07 2.44
C ASP A 102 -4.38 -9.94 1.41
N LEU A 103 -4.93 -8.75 1.64
CA LEU A 103 -4.66 -7.57 0.81
C LEU A 103 -3.16 -7.20 0.82
N VAL A 104 -2.51 -7.22 1.99
CA VAL A 104 -1.07 -6.97 2.12
C VAL A 104 -0.24 -8.02 1.38
N ARG A 105 -0.65 -9.30 1.44
CA ARG A 105 0.02 -10.39 0.70
C ARG A 105 -0.10 -10.19 -0.81
N ILE A 106 -1.25 -9.77 -1.31
CA ILE A 106 -1.47 -9.51 -2.74
C ILE A 106 -0.54 -8.39 -3.21
N LEU A 107 -0.48 -7.27 -2.48
CA LEU A 107 0.45 -6.18 -2.78
C LEU A 107 1.90 -6.69 -2.88
N ASN A 108 2.34 -7.47 -1.89
CA ASN A 108 3.70 -8.00 -1.87
C ASN A 108 3.99 -8.99 -3.02
N LYS A 109 3.00 -9.81 -3.40
CA LYS A 109 3.12 -10.72 -4.55
C LYS A 109 3.25 -9.96 -5.87
N ASN A 110 2.40 -8.96 -6.10
CA ASN A 110 2.46 -8.12 -7.31
C ASN A 110 3.84 -7.47 -7.45
N MET A 111 4.41 -7.00 -6.34
CA MET A 111 5.78 -6.46 -6.31
C MET A 111 6.87 -7.49 -6.65
N THR A 112 6.69 -8.74 -6.23
CA THR A 112 7.64 -9.81 -6.55
C THR A 112 7.56 -10.20 -8.03
N LEU A 113 6.35 -10.23 -8.59
CA LEU A 113 6.12 -10.51 -10.01
C LEU A 113 6.68 -9.39 -10.91
N HIS A 114 6.46 -8.12 -10.57
CA HIS A 114 7.07 -7.01 -11.30
C HIS A 114 8.60 -7.11 -11.28
N LYS A 115 9.22 -7.42 -10.13
CA LYS A 115 10.67 -7.65 -10.08
C LYS A 115 11.13 -8.74 -11.03
N ASN A 116 10.41 -9.85 -11.15
CA ASN A 116 10.76 -10.95 -12.04
C ASN A 116 10.61 -10.58 -13.52
N ILE A 117 9.63 -9.75 -13.87
CA ILE A 117 9.46 -9.25 -15.24
C ILE A 117 10.58 -8.25 -15.57
N TYR A 118 10.91 -7.32 -14.67
CA TYR A 118 11.99 -6.35 -14.88
C TYR A 118 13.41 -6.94 -14.76
N SER A 119 13.61 -8.01 -13.98
CA SER A 119 14.88 -8.73 -13.95
C SER A 119 15.09 -9.55 -15.23
N ASN A 120 14.02 -10.11 -15.79
CA ASN A 120 14.07 -10.82 -17.06
C ASN A 120 14.13 -9.88 -18.27
N SER A 121 13.60 -8.65 -18.18
CA SER A 121 13.71 -7.67 -19.26
C SER A 121 15.14 -7.15 -19.46
N LYS A 122 15.98 -7.11 -18.41
CA LYS A 122 17.42 -6.86 -18.56
C LYS A 122 18.15 -7.98 -19.31
N PHE A 123 17.67 -9.23 -19.20
CA PHE A 123 18.21 -10.36 -19.94
C PHE A 123 17.75 -10.35 -21.41
N LEU A 124 16.51 -9.91 -21.68
CA LEU A 124 15.97 -9.75 -23.04
C LEU A 124 16.59 -8.56 -23.79
N MET A 125 16.88 -7.45 -23.11
CA MET A 125 17.59 -6.31 -23.74
C MET A 125 19.04 -6.67 -24.10
N ALA A 126 19.73 -7.46 -23.27
CA ALA A 126 21.08 -7.96 -23.59
C ALA A 126 21.10 -9.01 -24.72
N TYR A 127 19.95 -9.61 -25.07
CA TYR A 127 19.81 -10.53 -26.19
C TYR A 127 19.40 -9.81 -27.49
N ALA A 128 18.65 -8.70 -27.39
CA ALA A 128 18.29 -7.85 -28.52
C ALA A 128 19.52 -7.12 -29.10
N ASP A 129 20.44 -6.65 -28.24
CA ASP A 129 21.68 -5.97 -28.68
C ASP A 129 22.69 -6.91 -29.35
N LYS A 130 22.53 -8.24 -29.25
CA LYS A 130 23.39 -9.24 -29.93
C LYS A 130 22.82 -9.78 -31.23
N LEU A 131 21.59 -9.41 -31.58
CA LEU A 131 20.92 -9.85 -32.81
C LEU A 131 20.92 -8.77 -33.90
N TYR A 132 21.49 -7.60 -33.61
CA TYR A 132 21.57 -6.45 -34.53
C TYR A 132 22.99 -5.86 -34.66
N ASP A 133 24.01 -6.70 -34.48
CA ASP A 133 25.40 -6.51 -34.97
C ASP A 133 25.77 -7.74 -35.83
#